data_AF-A0A422QQS8-F1
#
_entry.id   AF-A0A422QQS8-F1
#
_cell.length_a   1.000
_cell.length_b   1.000
_cell.length_c   1.000
_cell.angle_alpha   90.00
_cell.angle_beta   90.00
_cell.angle_gamma   90.00
#
_symmetry.space_group_name_H-M   'P 1'
#
loop_
_entity.id
_entity.type
_entity.pdbx_description
1 polymer ?
#
loop_
_entity_poly.entity_id
_entity_poly.type
_entity_poly.pdbx_seq_one_letter_code
_entity_poly.pdbx_strand_id
1 'polypeptide(L)'
;MSMREGLAQRTRLPAALAPHYIDIDELTQAQLMTLALHYAGLVRFATEGPDASWDRSWRDYFGDDETLVMAEILSLRVHRNRAGFDALVDRALDGMAPGGMPAPRGGSPTVLLAAMVERLETWSRVLLERGSPVGIDLGTLIAGVLANLPPSLRRALAYRASRPEW
;
A
#
# COMPACT_ATOMS: atom_id res chain seq x y z
N MET A 1 54.65 4.72 -24.62
CA MET A 1 53.30 4.59 -25.18
C MET A 1 52.34 5.27 -24.20
N SER A 2 51.98 6.52 -24.44
CA SER A 2 51.24 7.37 -23.50
C SER A 2 49.73 7.14 -23.68
N MET A 3 49.07 6.50 -22.71
CA MET A 3 47.61 6.48 -22.64
C MET A 3 47.14 7.84 -22.14
N ARG A 4 46.45 8.60 -23.00
CA ARG A 4 45.75 9.83 -22.61
C ARG A 4 44.58 9.46 -21.70
N GLU A 5 44.67 9.83 -20.42
CA GLU A 5 43.66 9.61 -19.37
C GLU A 5 42.27 10.24 -19.65
N GLY A 6 42.13 11.03 -20.73
CA GLY A 6 40.89 11.73 -21.08
C GLY A 6 39.92 10.99 -22.02
N LEU A 7 40.18 9.73 -22.38
CA LEU A 7 39.35 8.96 -23.34
C LEU A 7 38.54 7.83 -22.71
N ALA A 8 38.54 7.68 -21.39
CA ALA A 8 37.67 6.72 -20.73
C ALA A 8 36.21 7.14 -20.92
N GLN A 9 35.49 6.45 -21.81
CA GLN A 9 34.06 6.68 -22.12
C GLN A 9 33.14 6.67 -20.88
N ARG A 10 33.65 6.16 -19.75
CA ARG A 10 33.03 6.11 -18.43
C ARG A 10 32.74 7.50 -17.84
N THR A 11 33.52 8.54 -18.17
CA THR A 11 33.29 9.93 -17.70
C THR A 11 32.31 10.73 -18.56
N ARG A 12 31.76 10.14 -19.64
CA ARG A 12 30.79 10.82 -20.54
C ARG A 12 29.36 10.33 -20.40
N LEU A 13 29.11 9.35 -19.54
CA LEU A 13 27.75 8.93 -19.27
C LEU A 13 27.06 10.03 -18.45
N PRO A 14 25.87 10.51 -18.84
CA PRO A 14 25.01 11.26 -17.94
C PRO A 14 24.93 10.53 -16.61
N ALA A 15 24.90 11.25 -15.49
CA ALA A 15 24.87 10.65 -14.16
C ALA A 15 23.84 9.50 -14.08
N ALA A 16 22.68 9.70 -14.74
CA ALA A 16 21.60 8.73 -14.90
C ALA A 16 21.96 7.34 -15.46
N LEU A 17 23.11 7.20 -16.10
CA LEU A 17 23.59 5.97 -16.73
C LEU A 17 24.92 5.48 -16.11
N ALA A 18 25.36 6.09 -15.01
CA ALA A 18 26.50 5.57 -14.27
C ALA A 18 26.14 4.19 -13.68
N PRO A 19 27.07 3.23 -13.68
CA PRO A 19 26.91 2.01 -12.88
C PRO A 19 26.57 2.38 -11.43
N HIS A 20 25.56 1.73 -10.84
CA HIS A 20 25.02 2.04 -9.52
C HIS A 20 24.31 3.41 -9.37
N TYR A 21 23.93 4.07 -10.47
CA TYR A 21 23.09 5.27 -10.36
C TYR A 21 21.71 4.96 -9.79
N ILE A 22 21.15 3.80 -10.15
CA ILE A 22 20.02 3.16 -9.51
C ILE A 22 20.42 1.69 -9.36
N ASP A 23 20.51 1.21 -8.12
CA ASP A 23 20.65 -0.22 -7.89
C ASP A 23 19.24 -0.83 -7.95
N ILE A 24 19.02 -1.76 -8.89
CA ILE A 24 17.72 -2.44 -9.05
C ILE A 24 17.35 -3.24 -7.78
N ASP A 25 18.36 -3.50 -6.93
CA ASP A 25 18.27 -4.27 -5.68
C ASP A 25 17.86 -3.43 -4.46
N GLU A 26 17.41 -2.18 -4.65
CA GLU A 26 16.97 -1.30 -3.56
C GLU A 26 15.67 -1.76 -2.84
N LEU A 27 14.94 -2.73 -3.43
CA LEU A 27 13.72 -3.24 -2.84
C LEU A 27 14.01 -4.39 -1.87
N THR A 28 13.56 -4.25 -0.63
CA THR A 28 13.62 -5.35 0.35
C THR A 28 12.76 -6.53 -0.12
N GLN A 29 13.06 -7.75 0.35
CA GLN A 29 12.26 -8.93 0.03
C GLN A 29 10.77 -8.72 0.33
N ALA A 30 10.46 -8.04 1.45
CA ALA A 30 9.10 -7.65 1.79
C ALA A 30 8.46 -6.77 0.72
N GLN A 31 9.19 -5.75 0.22
CA GLN A 31 8.72 -4.87 -0.85
C GLN A 31 8.53 -5.62 -2.18
N LEU A 32 9.42 -6.56 -2.52
CA LEU A 32 9.29 -7.40 -3.71
C LEU A 32 8.06 -8.31 -3.62
N MET A 33 7.80 -8.91 -2.46
CA MET A 33 6.61 -9.74 -2.24
C MET A 33 5.31 -8.92 -2.33
N THR A 34 5.30 -7.70 -1.78
CA THR A 34 4.16 -6.79 -1.92
C THR A 34 3.92 -6.37 -3.37
N LEU A 35 5.00 -6.10 -4.13
CA LEU A 35 4.91 -5.77 -5.54
C LEU A 35 4.37 -6.94 -6.37
N ALA A 36 4.86 -8.15 -6.10
CA ALA A 36 4.38 -9.38 -6.74
C ALA A 36 2.88 -9.60 -6.49
N LEU A 37 2.38 -9.37 -5.27
CA LEU A 37 0.96 -9.42 -4.93
C LEU A 37 0.13 -8.38 -5.70
N HIS A 38 0.66 -7.17 -5.86
CA HIS A 38 -0.02 -6.13 -6.62
C HIS A 38 -0.23 -6.57 -8.07
N TYR A 39 0.81 -7.13 -8.71
CA TYR A 39 0.72 -7.67 -10.06
C TYR A 39 -0.14 -8.93 -10.15
N ALA A 40 -0.13 -9.79 -9.14
CA ALA A 40 -1.01 -10.96 -9.06
C ALA A 40 -2.51 -10.55 -9.06
N GLY A 41 -2.83 -9.34 -8.60
CA GLY A 41 -4.19 -8.80 -8.67
C GLY A 41 -4.66 -8.48 -10.09
N LEU A 42 -3.73 -8.27 -11.02
CA LEU A 42 -4.05 -7.98 -12.43
C LEU A 42 -4.37 -9.25 -13.23
N VAL A 43 -3.97 -10.42 -12.72
CA VAL A 43 -4.15 -11.70 -13.41
C VAL A 43 -5.33 -12.43 -12.79
N ARG A 44 -6.39 -12.59 -13.57
CA ARG A 44 -7.56 -13.40 -13.18
C ARG A 44 -7.34 -14.87 -13.52
N PHE A 45 -7.92 -15.77 -12.76
CA PHE A 45 -7.93 -17.20 -13.07
C PHE A 45 -9.34 -17.76 -12.95
N ALA A 46 -9.66 -18.76 -13.78
CA ALA A 46 -10.91 -19.48 -13.71
C ALA A 46 -10.88 -20.47 -12.54
N THR A 47 -11.89 -20.45 -11.69
CA THR A 47 -12.14 -21.56 -10.76
C THR A 47 -12.70 -22.76 -11.53
N GLU A 48 -12.26 -23.97 -11.18
CA GLU A 48 -12.83 -25.20 -11.75
C GLU A 48 -14.06 -25.65 -10.97
N GLY A 49 -15.01 -26.28 -11.67
CA GLY A 49 -16.21 -26.87 -11.07
C GLY A 49 -17.52 -26.29 -11.62
N PRO A 50 -18.67 -26.70 -11.04
CA PRO A 50 -19.99 -26.25 -11.51
C PRO A 50 -20.21 -24.74 -11.35
N ASP A 51 -19.48 -24.10 -10.43
CA ASP A 51 -19.52 -22.65 -10.16
C ASP A 51 -18.32 -21.90 -10.75
N ALA A 52 -17.77 -22.39 -11.87
CA ALA A 52 -16.61 -21.80 -12.52
C ALA A 52 -16.83 -20.31 -12.82
N SER A 53 -15.97 -19.46 -12.24
CA SER A 53 -16.01 -18.01 -12.43
C SER A 53 -14.62 -17.44 -12.66
N TRP A 54 -14.57 -16.31 -13.36
CA TRP A 54 -13.36 -15.50 -13.54
C TRP A 54 -13.28 -14.37 -12.51
N ASP A 55 -14.05 -14.47 -11.42
CA ASP A 55 -14.15 -13.41 -10.42
C ASP A 55 -13.04 -13.45 -9.38
N ARG A 56 -12.08 -14.36 -9.52
CA ARG A 56 -10.89 -14.44 -8.67
C ARG A 56 -9.63 -14.02 -9.40
N SER A 57 -8.75 -13.37 -8.67
CA SER A 57 -7.41 -12.99 -9.08
C SER A 57 -6.38 -13.84 -8.35
N TRP A 58 -5.17 -13.95 -8.91
CA TRP A 58 -4.07 -14.63 -8.22
C TRP A 58 -3.74 -13.97 -6.87
N ARG A 59 -4.04 -12.68 -6.71
CA ARG A 59 -3.98 -12.02 -5.40
C ARG A 59 -4.91 -12.67 -4.37
N ASP A 60 -6.09 -13.15 -4.76
CA ASP A 60 -7.01 -13.82 -3.84
C ASP A 60 -6.53 -15.23 -3.45
N TYR A 61 -5.60 -15.80 -4.22
CA TYR A 61 -4.95 -17.07 -3.90
C TYR A 61 -3.78 -16.88 -2.94
N PHE A 62 -2.92 -15.89 -3.22
CA PHE A 62 -1.75 -15.58 -2.40
C PHE A 62 -2.10 -14.75 -1.15
N GLY A 63 -3.15 -13.93 -1.20
CA GLY A 63 -3.53 -13.01 -0.12
C GLY A 63 -4.04 -13.67 1.15
N ASP A 64 -4.30 -14.97 1.13
CA ASP A 64 -4.72 -15.79 2.28
C ASP A 64 -3.52 -16.33 3.10
N ASP A 65 -2.28 -15.98 2.74
CA ASP A 65 -1.04 -16.44 3.42
C ASP A 65 -0.55 -15.42 4.46
N GLU A 66 -0.35 -15.88 5.70
CA GLU A 66 0.21 -15.09 6.80
C GLU A 66 1.57 -14.46 6.45
N THR A 67 2.44 -15.18 5.73
CA THR A 67 3.76 -14.69 5.31
C THR A 67 3.66 -13.44 4.45
N LEU A 68 2.60 -13.37 3.64
CA LEU A 68 2.34 -12.26 2.74
C LEU A 68 1.74 -11.05 3.48
N VAL A 69 0.89 -11.28 4.48
CA VAL A 69 0.46 -10.23 5.42
C VAL A 69 1.67 -9.65 6.15
N MET A 70 2.56 -10.50 6.66
CA MET A 70 3.77 -10.06 7.36
C MET A 70 4.72 -9.28 6.43
N ALA A 71 4.88 -9.74 5.19
CA ALA A 71 5.65 -9.00 4.18
C ALA A 71 5.03 -7.62 3.88
N GLU A 72 3.71 -7.52 3.75
CA GLU A 72 3.04 -6.24 3.51
C GLU A 72 3.22 -5.27 4.70
N ILE A 73 3.08 -5.78 5.94
CA ILE A 73 3.33 -5.01 7.16
C ILE A 73 4.78 -4.50 7.19
N LEU A 74 5.76 -5.36 6.94
CA LEU A 74 7.19 -5.00 6.93
C LEU A 74 7.55 -4.05 5.79
N SER A 75 6.81 -4.07 4.68
CA SER A 75 7.01 -3.16 3.55
C SER A 75 6.52 -1.73 3.82
N LEU A 76 5.66 -1.54 4.83
CA LEU A 76 5.06 -0.23 5.12
C LEU A 76 6.12 0.77 5.60
N ARG A 77 6.27 1.85 4.83
CA ARG A 77 7.01 3.04 5.27
C ARG A 77 6.10 3.93 6.12
N VAL A 78 5.88 3.57 7.39
CA VAL A 78 4.95 4.24 8.32
C VAL A 78 5.14 5.76 8.34
N HIS A 79 6.39 6.24 8.45
CA HIS A 79 6.68 7.68 8.45
C HIS A 79 6.29 8.39 7.16
N ARG A 80 6.51 7.74 6.01
CA ARG A 80 6.13 8.30 4.70
C ARG A 80 4.62 8.37 4.54
N ASN A 81 3.91 7.33 4.97
CA ASN A 81 2.44 7.31 4.94
C ASN A 81 1.85 8.38 5.85
N ARG A 82 2.41 8.55 7.06
CA ARG A 82 2.00 9.61 7.98
C ARG A 82 2.22 11.00 7.38
N ALA A 83 3.42 11.28 6.86
CA ALA A 83 3.70 12.57 6.24
C ALA A 83 2.78 12.86 5.04
N GLY A 84 2.45 11.84 4.25
CA GLY A 84 1.48 11.96 3.16
C GLY A 84 0.06 12.26 3.65
N PHE A 85 -0.37 11.62 4.73
CA PHE A 85 -1.66 11.89 5.36
C PHE A 85 -1.73 13.30 5.94
N ASP A 86 -0.73 13.71 6.73
CA ASP A 86 -0.65 15.04 7.35
C ASP A 86 -0.73 16.14 6.28
N ALA A 87 0.03 15.99 5.18
CA ALA A 87 -0.01 16.94 4.06
C ALA A 87 -1.38 17.02 3.36
N LEU A 88 -2.14 15.91 3.32
CA LEU A 88 -3.50 15.93 2.79
C LEU A 88 -4.47 16.62 3.75
N VAL A 89 -4.29 16.42 5.07
CA VAL A 89 -5.11 17.09 6.10
C VAL A 89 -4.87 18.59 6.06
N ASP A 90 -3.61 19.03 6.07
CA ASP A 90 -3.25 20.45 6.01
C ASP A 90 -3.88 21.12 4.77
N ARG A 91 -3.76 20.48 3.60
CA ARG A 91 -4.38 20.98 2.37
C ARG A 91 -5.91 21.05 2.46
N ALA A 92 -6.53 20.07 3.10
CA ALA A 92 -7.98 20.07 3.28
C ALA A 92 -8.43 21.20 4.23
N LEU A 93 -7.66 21.47 5.29
CA LEU A 93 -7.90 22.58 6.21
C LEU A 93 -7.72 23.93 5.51
N ASP A 94 -6.66 24.10 4.72
CA ASP A 94 -6.40 25.31 3.93
C ASP A 94 -7.53 25.61 2.94
N GLY A 95 -8.07 24.58 2.27
CA GLY A 95 -9.20 24.72 1.35
C GLY A 95 -10.53 25.10 2.02
N MET A 96 -10.66 24.87 3.33
CA MET A 96 -11.83 25.29 4.13
C MET A 96 -11.69 26.70 4.71
N ALA A 97 -10.51 27.32 4.60
CA ALA A 97 -10.29 28.70 5.06
C ALA A 97 -11.05 29.73 4.19
N PRO A 98 -11.39 30.91 4.72
CA PRO A 98 -12.04 31.96 3.94
C PRO A 98 -11.18 32.39 2.74
N GLY A 99 -11.69 32.19 1.53
CA GLY A 99 -10.95 32.45 0.28
C GLY A 99 -10.04 31.29 -0.18
N GLY A 100 -10.08 30.15 0.51
CA GLY A 100 -9.36 28.94 0.12
C GLY A 100 -9.88 28.34 -1.19
N MET A 101 -8.97 27.88 -2.03
CA MET A 101 -9.31 27.10 -3.23
C MET A 101 -9.67 25.67 -2.80
N PRO A 102 -10.78 25.09 -3.31
CA PRO A 102 -11.13 23.72 -2.98
C PRO A 102 -10.04 22.75 -3.42
N ALA A 103 -9.70 21.80 -2.54
CA ALA A 103 -8.69 20.79 -2.84
C ALA A 103 -9.10 19.96 -4.09
N PRO A 104 -8.15 19.62 -4.98
CA PRO A 104 -8.45 18.80 -6.15
C PRO A 104 -9.02 17.44 -5.74
N ARG A 105 -10.00 16.94 -6.53
CA ARG A 105 -10.80 15.72 -6.26
C ARG A 105 -10.00 14.43 -6.01
N GLY A 106 -8.70 14.40 -6.32
CA GLY A 106 -7.87 13.20 -6.26
C GLY A 106 -7.20 12.87 -4.91
N GLY A 107 -7.32 13.73 -3.89
CA GLY A 107 -6.61 13.54 -2.62
C GLY A 107 -7.44 13.93 -1.41
N SER A 108 -8.30 13.04 -0.94
CA SER A 108 -9.01 13.20 0.33
C SER A 108 -8.33 12.41 1.45
N PRO A 109 -8.06 13.02 2.62
CA PRO A 109 -7.60 12.29 3.81
C PRO A 109 -8.49 11.10 4.15
N THR A 110 -9.81 11.23 3.93
CA THR A 110 -10.78 10.16 4.20
C THR A 110 -10.59 8.97 3.27
N VAL A 111 -10.15 9.18 2.02
CA VAL A 111 -9.88 8.09 1.07
C VAL A 111 -8.64 7.30 1.49
N LEU A 112 -7.56 7.99 1.86
CA LEU A 112 -6.34 7.33 2.33
C LEU A 112 -6.61 6.55 3.62
N LEU A 113 -7.38 7.14 4.53
CA LEU A 113 -7.78 6.51 5.78
C LEU A 113 -8.65 5.27 5.53
N ALA A 114 -9.62 5.34 4.61
CA ALA A 114 -10.45 4.19 4.24
C ALA A 114 -9.62 3.04 3.70
N ALA A 115 -8.68 3.32 2.79
CA ALA A 115 -7.77 2.32 2.25
C ALA A 115 -6.86 1.69 3.33
N MET A 116 -6.44 2.47 4.33
CA MET A 116 -5.69 1.92 5.47
C MET A 116 -6.54 1.03 6.36
N VAL A 117 -7.79 1.43 6.66
CA VAL A 117 -8.70 0.63 7.46
C VAL A 117 -9.04 -0.68 6.76
N GLU A 118 -9.35 -0.65 5.47
CA GLU A 118 -9.62 -1.85 4.66
C GLU A 118 -8.42 -2.82 4.65
N ARG A 119 -7.20 -2.28 4.57
CA ARG A 119 -5.97 -3.08 4.68
C ARG A 119 -5.83 -3.73 6.05
N LEU A 120 -6.06 -2.98 7.13
CA LEU A 120 -6.03 -3.52 8.50
C LEU A 120 -7.10 -4.59 8.73
N GLU A 121 -8.31 -4.40 8.20
CA GLU A 121 -9.40 -5.38 8.25
C GLU A 121 -9.02 -6.66 7.51
N THR A 122 -8.39 -6.53 6.34
CA THR A 122 -7.91 -7.68 5.56
C THR A 122 -6.82 -8.45 6.30
N TRP A 123 -5.83 -7.75 6.87
CA TRP A 123 -4.78 -8.40 7.66
C TRP A 123 -5.32 -9.10 8.89
N SER A 124 -6.19 -8.43 9.65
CA SER A 124 -6.84 -9.01 10.84
C SER A 124 -7.55 -10.31 10.50
N ARG A 125 -8.37 -10.31 9.44
CA ARG A 125 -9.10 -11.50 8.99
C ARG A 125 -8.17 -12.66 8.63
N VAL A 126 -7.16 -12.42 7.79
CA VAL A 126 -6.22 -13.47 7.36
C VAL A 126 -5.46 -14.05 8.56
N LEU A 127 -4.98 -13.18 9.46
CA LEU A 127 -4.24 -13.59 10.66
C LEU A 127 -5.09 -14.35 11.67
N LEU A 128 -6.37 -14.00 11.83
CA LEU A 128 -7.28 -14.67 12.76
C LEU A 128 -7.79 -16.01 12.21
N GLU A 129 -8.03 -16.11 10.90
CA GLU A 129 -8.60 -17.32 10.30
C GLU A 129 -7.53 -18.38 10.01
N ARG A 130 -6.31 -17.96 9.68
CA ARG A 130 -5.27 -18.84 9.12
C ARG A 130 -3.89 -18.64 9.72
N GLY A 131 -3.74 -17.73 10.68
CA GLY A 131 -2.46 -17.42 11.28
C GLY A 131 -1.94 -18.51 12.21
N SER A 132 -0.63 -18.55 12.36
CA SER A 132 0.08 -19.15 13.48
C SER A 132 -0.40 -18.55 14.82
N PRO A 133 -0.07 -19.14 15.98
CA PRO A 133 -0.40 -18.53 17.27
C PRO A 133 0.05 -17.07 17.40
N VAL A 134 1.24 -16.74 16.87
CA VAL A 134 1.77 -15.37 16.84
C VAL A 134 0.97 -14.48 15.88
N GLY A 135 0.57 -15.03 14.74
CA GLY A 135 -0.31 -14.35 13.78
C GLY A 135 -1.67 -14.01 14.43
N ILE A 136 -2.27 -14.95 15.14
CA ILE A 136 -3.55 -14.75 15.85
C ILE A 136 -3.43 -13.65 16.91
N ASP A 137 -2.33 -13.61 17.68
CA ASP A 137 -2.08 -12.53 18.65
C ASP A 137 -2.02 -11.16 17.97
N LEU A 138 -1.29 -11.07 16.85
CA LEU A 138 -1.20 -9.84 16.06
C LEU A 138 -2.55 -9.46 15.44
N GLY A 139 -3.28 -10.43 14.89
CA GLY A 139 -4.63 -10.23 14.34
C GLY A 139 -5.60 -9.72 15.39
N THR A 140 -5.53 -10.26 16.61
CA THR A 140 -6.32 -9.80 17.76
C THR A 140 -5.99 -8.36 18.14
N LEU A 141 -4.71 -7.99 18.13
CA LEU A 141 -4.28 -6.62 18.38
C LEU A 141 -4.82 -5.67 17.31
N ILE A 142 -4.74 -6.03 16.03
CA ILE A 142 -5.27 -5.23 14.92
C ILE A 142 -6.79 -5.09 15.04
N ALA A 143 -7.51 -6.17 15.32
CA ALA A 143 -8.96 -6.15 15.57
C ALA A 143 -9.32 -5.22 16.75
N GLY A 144 -8.51 -5.25 17.82
CA GLY A 144 -8.66 -4.34 18.95
C GLY A 144 -8.51 -2.87 18.55
N VAL A 145 -7.52 -2.53 17.71
CA VAL A 145 -7.35 -1.17 17.19
C VAL A 145 -8.57 -0.74 16.36
N LEU A 146 -9.07 -1.61 15.48
CA LEU A 146 -10.25 -1.36 14.65
C LEU A 146 -11.52 -1.14 15.50
N ALA A 147 -11.72 -1.94 16.55
CA ALA A 147 -12.85 -1.82 17.46
C ALA A 147 -12.83 -0.49 18.24
N ASN A 148 -11.63 0.02 18.54
CA ASN A 148 -11.43 1.26 19.29
C ASN A 148 -11.33 2.52 18.42
N LEU A 149 -11.62 2.43 17.11
CA LEU A 149 -11.66 3.63 16.26
C LEU A 149 -12.69 4.64 16.79
N PRO A 150 -12.38 5.95 16.83
CA PRO A 150 -13.30 6.97 17.31
C PRO A 150 -14.63 6.99 16.52
N PRO A 151 -15.78 7.27 17.16
CA PRO A 151 -17.07 7.33 16.48
C PRO A 151 -17.15 8.38 15.35
N SER A 152 -16.40 9.48 15.47
CA SER A 152 -16.26 10.49 14.39
C SER A 152 -15.63 9.88 13.14
N LEU A 153 -14.58 9.08 13.33
CA LEU A 153 -13.84 8.42 12.27
C LEU A 153 -14.69 7.35 11.59
N ARG A 154 -15.38 6.51 12.38
CA ARG A 154 -16.32 5.51 11.86
C ARG A 154 -17.42 6.13 11.01
N ARG A 155 -17.99 7.27 11.44
CA ARG A 155 -18.99 8.01 10.66
C ARG A 155 -18.43 8.56 9.35
N ALA A 156 -17.21 9.10 9.37
CA ALA A 156 -16.56 9.59 8.15
C ALA A 156 -16.32 8.47 7.13
N LEU A 157 -15.91 7.29 7.59
CA LEU A 157 -15.71 6.10 6.76
C LEU A 157 -17.04 5.55 6.21
N ALA A 158 -18.07 5.45 7.05
CA ALA A 158 -19.41 4.99 6.62
C ALA A 158 -20.04 5.95 5.60
N TYR A 159 -19.90 7.26 5.81
CA TYR A 159 -20.35 8.28 4.86
C TYR A 159 -19.66 8.12 3.50
N ARG A 160 -18.35 7.86 3.49
CA ARG A 160 -17.59 7.59 2.27
C ARG A 160 -18.08 6.33 1.55
N ALA A 161 -18.28 5.22 2.28
CA ALA A 161 -18.77 3.97 1.70
C ALA A 161 -20.13 4.16 1.00
N SER A 162 -21.00 5.03 1.54
CA SER A 162 -22.29 5.36 0.92
C SER A 162 -22.19 6.24 -0.34
N ARG A 163 -21.02 6.79 -0.66
CA ARG A 163 -20.78 7.68 -1.81
C ARG A 163 -19.46 7.34 -2.52
N PRO A 164 -19.39 6.18 -3.20
CA PRO A 164 -18.17 5.70 -3.85
C PRO A 164 -17.74 6.55 -5.06
N GLU A 165 -18.66 7.33 -5.65
CA GLU A 165 -18.43 8.07 -6.91
C GLU A 165 -17.79 9.46 -6.74
N TRP A 166 -17.48 9.88 -5.51
CA TRP A 166 -16.98 11.24 -5.21
C TRP A 166 -15.50 11.26 -4.85
#